data_AF-A0A7V5U1I6-F1
#
_entry.id   AF-A0A7V5U1I6-F1
#
_cell.length_a   1.000
_cell.length_b   1.000
_cell.length_c   1.000
_cell.angle_alpha   90.00
_cell.angle_beta   90.00
_cell.angle_gamma   90.00
#
_symmetry.space_group_name_H-M   'P 1'
#
loop_
_entity.id
_entity.type
_entity.pdbx_description
1 polymer ?
#
loop_
_entity_poly.entity_id
_entity_poly.type
_entity_poly.pdbx_seq_one_letter_code
_entity_poly.pdbx_strand_id
1 'polypeptide(L)'
;MRSFDPAYAAHLAGEVTTLCHCWRVVRKDGQVLGFTDHDRPLLVDGQDYAPDSGFSATQIAAGGGFEPDESGVQGLLASNRIVEAEVEAGLFDGALVEIYRVNWQDTSVRALIWAGQIGDIRKKDGLFEAVLTGPASLLERSTGRVFSRLCDASFGDARCGLNPADFPPGTDCPRSWKACQGFANTLNFRGFP
;
A
#
# COMPACT_ATOMS: atom_id res chain seq x y z
N MET A 1 -9.32 11.99 -19.21
CA MET A 1 -8.88 10.89 -20.10
C MET A 1 -7.46 10.53 -19.68
N ARG A 2 -7.17 9.24 -19.47
CA ARG A 2 -5.85 8.80 -18.98
C ARG A 2 -4.86 8.83 -20.16
N SER A 3 -3.72 9.50 -20.00
CA SER A 3 -2.70 9.57 -21.05
C SER A 3 -1.81 8.33 -20.96
N PHE A 4 -1.66 7.63 -22.08
CA PHE A 4 -0.76 6.48 -22.19
C PHE A 4 0.47 6.83 -23.02
N ASP A 5 1.52 6.02 -22.86
CA ASP A 5 2.69 6.09 -23.74
C ASP A 5 2.27 5.92 -25.22
N PRO A 6 2.86 6.67 -26.18
CA PRO A 6 2.48 6.59 -27.58
C PRO A 6 2.57 5.18 -28.17
N ALA A 7 3.56 4.37 -27.78
CA ALA A 7 3.70 3.01 -28.30
C ALA A 7 2.57 2.11 -27.80
N TYR A 8 2.18 2.26 -26.53
CA TYR A 8 1.05 1.53 -25.96
C TYR A 8 -0.28 1.97 -26.57
N ALA A 9 -0.49 3.28 -26.77
CA ALA A 9 -1.68 3.81 -27.42
C ALA A 9 -1.80 3.33 -28.88
N ALA A 10 -0.69 3.28 -29.62
CA ALA A 10 -0.66 2.76 -30.98
C ALA A 10 -1.01 1.27 -31.02
N HIS A 11 -0.47 0.46 -30.10
CA HIS A 11 -0.80 -0.97 -30.01
C HIS A 11 -2.27 -1.21 -29.68
N LEU A 12 -2.83 -0.41 -28.76
CA LEU A 12 -4.26 -0.46 -28.44
C LEU A 12 -5.16 -0.11 -29.61
N ALA A 13 -4.71 0.79 -30.50
CA ALA A 13 -5.48 1.20 -31.69
C ALA A 13 -5.37 0.19 -32.85
N GLY A 14 -4.50 -0.82 -32.75
CA GLY A 14 -4.36 -1.87 -33.74
C GLY A 14 -5.58 -2.79 -33.82
N GLU A 15 -5.70 -3.53 -34.92
CA GLU A 15 -6.81 -4.47 -35.13
C GLU A 15 -6.73 -5.71 -34.22
N VAL A 16 -5.52 -6.08 -33.79
CA VAL A 16 -5.25 -7.23 -32.93
C VAL A 16 -4.35 -6.80 -31.79
N THR A 17 -4.80 -7.02 -30.55
CA THR A 17 -4.01 -6.74 -29.35
C THR A 17 -3.50 -8.02 -28.71
N THR A 18 -2.27 -7.98 -28.25
CA THR A 18 -1.57 -9.07 -27.55
C THR A 18 -1.31 -8.69 -26.10
N LEU A 19 -2.36 -8.33 -25.37
CA LEU A 19 -2.25 -7.77 -24.03
C LEU A 19 -2.53 -8.80 -22.93
N CYS A 20 -1.67 -8.85 -21.91
CA CYS A 20 -1.84 -9.58 -20.65
C CYS A 20 -1.84 -8.59 -19.46
N HIS A 21 -2.36 -9.00 -18.32
CA HIS A 21 -2.21 -8.30 -17.06
C HIS A 21 -0.99 -8.82 -16.32
N CYS A 22 -0.24 -7.91 -15.71
CA CYS A 22 0.90 -8.22 -14.88
C CYS A 22 0.75 -7.49 -13.54
N TRP A 23 0.70 -8.24 -12.44
CA TRP A 23 0.62 -7.71 -11.09
C TRP A 23 1.99 -7.77 -10.43
N ARG A 24 2.43 -6.63 -9.92
CA ARG A 24 3.67 -6.50 -9.15
C ARG A 24 3.30 -6.20 -7.71
N VAL A 25 3.68 -7.07 -6.80
CA VAL A 25 3.49 -6.91 -5.36
C VAL A 25 4.83 -6.67 -4.70
N VAL A 26 4.99 -5.56 -4.00
CA VAL A 26 6.21 -5.19 -3.27
C VAL A 26 5.92 -5.25 -1.78
N ARG A 27 6.51 -6.24 -1.11
CA ARG A 27 6.40 -6.45 0.33
C ARG A 27 7.23 -5.42 1.11
N LYS A 28 6.92 -5.26 2.39
CA LYS A 28 7.65 -4.32 3.29
C LYS A 28 9.11 -4.68 3.49
N ASP A 29 9.47 -5.96 3.35
CA ASP A 29 10.83 -6.47 3.43
C ASP A 29 11.64 -6.28 2.13
N GLY A 30 11.03 -5.67 1.11
CA GLY A 30 11.64 -5.41 -0.19
C GLY A 30 11.52 -6.56 -1.19
N GLN A 31 10.93 -7.69 -0.82
CA GLN A 31 10.68 -8.77 -1.78
C GLN A 31 9.62 -8.33 -2.80
N VAL A 32 9.91 -8.59 -4.08
CA VAL A 32 9.00 -8.31 -5.19
C VAL A 32 8.48 -9.62 -5.77
N LEU A 33 7.16 -9.72 -5.89
CA LEU A 33 6.46 -10.85 -6.50
C LEU A 33 5.75 -10.37 -7.77
N GLY A 34 5.99 -11.07 -8.88
CA GLY A 34 5.36 -10.81 -10.16
C GLY A 34 4.42 -11.94 -10.56
N PHE A 35 3.20 -11.60 -10.95
CA PHE A 35 2.16 -12.52 -11.39
C PHE A 35 1.59 -12.09 -12.75
N THR A 36 1.26 -13.02 -13.63
CA THR A 36 0.66 -12.72 -14.93
C THR A 36 -0.50 -13.64 -15.25
N ASP A 37 -1.51 -13.10 -15.95
CA ASP A 37 -2.63 -13.88 -16.51
C ASP A 37 -2.27 -14.53 -17.85
N HIS A 38 -1.06 -14.25 -18.35
CA HIS A 38 -0.48 -14.96 -19.48
C HIS A 38 -0.10 -16.39 -19.07
N ASP A 39 -0.21 -17.32 -20.02
CA ASP A 39 0.08 -18.74 -19.82
C ASP A 39 1.59 -19.05 -19.70
N ARG A 40 2.45 -18.05 -19.96
CA ARG A 40 3.92 -18.19 -19.91
C ARG A 40 4.57 -17.14 -19.04
N PRO A 41 5.71 -17.46 -18.39
CA PRO A 41 6.49 -16.47 -17.66
C PRO A 41 6.89 -15.30 -18.54
N LEU A 42 6.85 -14.10 -17.99
CA LEU A 42 7.23 -12.86 -18.67
C LEU A 42 8.30 -12.13 -17.87
N LEU A 43 9.25 -11.52 -18.59
CA LEU A 43 10.22 -10.58 -18.03
C LEU A 43 9.80 -9.16 -18.40
N VAL A 44 9.39 -8.36 -17.41
CA VAL A 44 8.96 -6.98 -17.60
C VAL A 44 9.84 -6.09 -16.73
N ASP A 45 10.58 -5.17 -17.33
CA ASP A 45 11.49 -4.26 -16.60
C ASP A 45 12.53 -4.97 -15.70
N GLY A 46 12.97 -6.16 -16.12
CA GLY A 46 13.92 -6.97 -15.34
C GLY A 46 13.29 -7.70 -14.15
N GLN A 47 11.97 -7.63 -13.97
CA GLN A 47 11.22 -8.41 -13.00
C GLN A 47 10.55 -9.62 -13.67
N ASP A 48 10.68 -10.79 -13.06
CA ASP A 48 9.99 -12.00 -13.48
C ASP A 48 8.54 -12.00 -13.01
N TYR A 49 7.64 -12.34 -13.93
CA TYR A 49 6.21 -12.55 -13.70
C TYR A 49 5.88 -14.00 -14.00
N ALA A 50 5.41 -14.73 -13.00
CA ALA A 50 5.03 -16.13 -13.15
C ALA A 50 3.55 -16.25 -13.55
N PRO A 51 3.19 -17.20 -14.44
CA PRO A 51 1.80 -17.54 -14.72
C PRO A 51 1.12 -17.96 -13.43
N ASP A 52 0.08 -17.23 -13.05
CA ASP A 52 -0.72 -17.58 -11.90
C ASP A 52 -2.15 -17.09 -12.13
N SER A 53 -3.08 -18.05 -12.27
CA SER A 53 -4.49 -17.77 -12.48
C SER A 53 -5.20 -17.30 -11.21
N GLY A 54 -4.54 -17.33 -10.05
CA GLY A 54 -5.11 -16.83 -8.82
C GLY A 54 -5.27 -15.30 -8.80
N PHE A 55 -4.43 -14.58 -9.55
CA PHE A 55 -4.58 -13.14 -9.75
C PHE A 55 -5.67 -12.89 -10.80
N SER A 56 -6.92 -13.00 -10.37
CA SER A 56 -8.07 -12.54 -11.16
C SER A 56 -8.55 -11.23 -10.57
N ALA A 57 -8.42 -10.14 -11.33
CA ALA A 57 -9.01 -8.86 -10.95
C ALA A 57 -10.54 -8.97 -11.05
N THR A 58 -11.16 -9.60 -10.05
CA THR A 58 -12.62 -9.62 -9.90
C THR A 58 -13.06 -8.20 -9.61
N GLN A 59 -13.38 -7.47 -10.69
CA GLN A 59 -14.01 -6.16 -10.70
C GLN A 59 -13.21 -5.04 -10.01
N ILE A 60 -12.28 -4.42 -10.73
CA ILE A 60 -11.78 -3.08 -10.39
C ILE A 60 -12.91 -2.09 -10.65
N ALA A 61 -13.78 -1.86 -9.66
CA ALA A 61 -14.75 -0.79 -9.68
C ALA A 61 -14.04 0.51 -9.32
N ALA A 62 -13.78 1.37 -10.31
CA ALA A 62 -13.36 2.74 -10.06
C ALA A 62 -14.60 3.56 -9.69
N GLY A 63 -14.94 3.65 -8.41
CA GLY A 63 -15.97 4.56 -7.92
C GLY A 63 -15.56 6.00 -8.22
N GLY A 64 -16.41 6.75 -8.93
CA GLY A 64 -16.18 8.15 -9.29
C GLY A 64 -16.51 9.16 -8.18
N GLY A 65 -16.85 8.67 -6.98
CA GLY A 65 -17.30 9.47 -5.85
C GLY A 65 -16.23 9.67 -4.77
N PHE A 66 -16.36 10.77 -4.03
CA PHE A 66 -15.63 11.04 -2.77
C PHE A 66 -16.38 10.48 -1.55
N GLU A 67 -17.27 9.48 -1.74
CA GLU A 67 -17.98 8.88 -0.62
C GLU A 67 -17.09 7.90 0.15
N PRO A 68 -17.23 7.81 1.49
CA PRO A 68 -16.32 7.09 2.40
C PRO A 68 -16.22 5.57 2.20
N ASP A 69 -16.89 5.00 1.20
CA ASP A 69 -16.94 3.56 0.93
C ASP A 69 -16.67 3.22 -0.56
N GLU A 70 -16.53 4.22 -1.45
CA GLU A 70 -16.46 4.00 -2.91
C GLU A 70 -15.06 4.20 -3.53
N SER A 71 -14.06 4.66 -2.76
CA SER A 71 -12.74 5.01 -3.31
C SER A 71 -11.74 3.83 -3.36
N GLY A 72 -12.12 2.68 -2.80
CA GLY A 72 -11.32 1.46 -2.74
C GLY A 72 -11.61 0.50 -3.88
N VAL A 73 -10.61 0.24 -4.73
CA VAL A 73 -10.66 -0.87 -5.68
C VAL A 73 -10.56 -2.17 -4.89
N GLN A 74 -11.69 -2.82 -4.60
CA GLN A 74 -11.68 -4.16 -4.01
C GLN A 74 -11.34 -5.16 -5.12
N GLY A 75 -10.23 -5.88 -4.98
CA GLY A 75 -9.80 -6.90 -5.94
C GLY A 75 -9.27 -8.11 -5.20
N LEU A 76 -9.77 -9.30 -5.54
CA LEU A 76 -9.37 -10.55 -4.90
C LEU A 76 -7.98 -10.97 -5.33
N LEU A 77 -7.08 -11.25 -4.38
CA LEU A 77 -5.76 -11.82 -4.64
C LEU A 77 -5.70 -13.27 -4.14
N ALA A 78 -6.15 -14.22 -4.96
CA ALA A 78 -5.89 -15.63 -4.69
C ALA A 78 -4.51 -16.00 -5.27
N SER A 79 -3.69 -16.77 -4.59
CA SER A 79 -2.49 -17.35 -5.19
C SER A 79 -1.99 -18.48 -4.31
N ASN A 80 -1.54 -19.56 -4.94
CA ASN A 80 -0.85 -20.67 -4.29
C ASN A 80 0.64 -20.38 -4.05
N ARG A 81 1.18 -19.28 -4.60
CA ARG A 81 2.54 -18.81 -4.35
C ARG A 81 2.64 -17.91 -3.11
N ILE A 82 1.51 -17.40 -2.62
CA ILE A 82 1.42 -16.70 -1.34
C ILE A 82 1.34 -17.76 -0.24
N VAL A 83 2.37 -17.83 0.59
CA VAL A 83 2.47 -18.82 1.67
C VAL A 83 1.72 -18.32 2.90
N GLU A 84 0.90 -19.17 3.50
CA GLU A 84 0.10 -18.84 4.69
C GLU A 84 0.93 -18.24 5.83
N ALA A 85 2.08 -18.85 6.13
CA ALA A 85 2.99 -18.36 7.16
C ALA A 85 3.50 -16.93 6.89
N GLU A 86 3.62 -16.52 5.63
CA GLU A 86 4.06 -15.17 5.26
C GLU A 86 2.94 -14.14 5.39
N VAL A 87 1.70 -14.55 5.13
CA VAL A 87 0.50 -13.74 5.36
C VAL A 87 0.29 -13.54 6.86
N GLU A 88 0.37 -14.61 7.66
CA GLU A 88 0.24 -14.54 9.12
C GLU A 88 1.35 -13.72 9.77
N ALA A 89 2.56 -13.71 9.18
CA ALA A 89 3.65 -12.85 9.59
C ALA A 89 3.46 -11.36 9.23
N GLY A 90 2.35 -10.99 8.57
CA GLY A 90 2.03 -9.62 8.21
C GLY A 90 2.94 -9.03 7.12
N LEU A 91 3.64 -9.88 6.35
CA LEU A 91 4.61 -9.42 5.33
C LEU A 91 3.92 -8.75 4.13
N PHE A 92 2.64 -9.07 3.93
CA PHE A 92 1.79 -8.50 2.89
C PHE A 92 0.98 -7.29 3.36
N ASP A 93 0.93 -6.99 4.66
CA ASP A 93 0.16 -5.86 5.19
C ASP A 93 0.74 -4.55 4.63
N GLY A 94 -0.07 -3.75 3.95
CA GLY A 94 0.40 -2.51 3.32
C GLY A 94 1.40 -2.71 2.19
N ALA A 95 1.55 -3.92 1.65
CA ALA A 95 2.37 -4.18 0.48
C ALA A 95 1.86 -3.37 -0.72
N LEU A 96 2.77 -2.80 -1.50
CA LEU A 96 2.39 -2.03 -2.69
C LEU A 96 2.00 -2.98 -3.81
N VAL A 97 0.92 -2.66 -4.51
CA VAL A 97 0.43 -3.44 -5.65
C VAL A 97 0.33 -2.52 -6.85
N GLU A 98 0.92 -2.94 -7.95
CA GLU A 98 0.83 -2.28 -9.25
C GLU A 98 0.28 -3.27 -10.28
N ILE A 99 -0.71 -2.83 -11.04
CA ILE A 99 -1.34 -3.62 -12.10
C ILE A 99 -0.99 -2.98 -13.43
N TYR A 100 -0.26 -3.72 -14.25
CA TYR A 100 0.14 -3.32 -15.59
C TYR A 100 -0.70 -4.07 -16.62
N ARG A 101 -1.05 -3.39 -17.71
CA ARG A 101 -1.34 -4.05 -18.98
C ARG A 101 -0.07 -4.07 -19.81
N VAL A 102 0.37 -5.25 -20.20
CA VAL A 102 1.64 -5.46 -20.92
C VAL A 102 1.36 -6.15 -22.24
N ASN A 103 2.05 -5.76 -23.30
CA ASN A 103 2.09 -6.54 -24.52
C ASN A 103 3.02 -7.74 -24.30
N TRP A 104 2.49 -8.96 -24.31
CA TRP A 104 3.31 -10.16 -24.06
C TRP A 104 4.27 -10.49 -25.20
N GLN A 105 4.09 -9.93 -26.41
CA GLN A 105 5.06 -10.04 -27.51
C GLN A 105 6.22 -9.05 -27.37
N ASP A 106 5.97 -7.88 -26.78
CA ASP A 106 6.96 -6.83 -26.53
C ASP A 106 6.68 -6.19 -25.17
N THR A 107 7.38 -6.69 -24.14
CA THR A 107 7.13 -6.29 -22.75
C THR A 107 7.56 -4.86 -22.42
N SER A 108 8.24 -4.18 -23.35
CA SER A 108 8.53 -2.74 -23.24
C SER A 108 7.26 -1.90 -23.45
N VAL A 109 6.29 -2.42 -24.21
CA VAL A 109 5.01 -1.76 -24.47
C VAL A 109 4.02 -2.13 -23.38
N ARG A 110 3.84 -1.22 -22.42
CA ARG A 110 2.94 -1.42 -21.28
C ARG A 110 2.33 -0.13 -20.76
N ALA A 111 1.29 -0.28 -19.94
CA ALA A 111 0.71 0.83 -19.20
C ALA A 111 0.37 0.41 -17.77
N LEU A 112 0.62 1.30 -16.81
CA LEU A 112 0.15 1.15 -15.45
C LEU A 112 -1.36 1.44 -15.41
N ILE A 113 -2.15 0.42 -15.09
CA ILE A 113 -3.62 0.46 -15.03
C ILE A 113 -4.10 0.79 -13.63
N TRP A 114 -3.41 0.35 -12.58
CA TRP A 114 -3.80 0.69 -11.23
C TRP A 114 -2.59 0.54 -10.29
N ALA A 115 -2.57 1.33 -9.22
CA ALA A 115 -1.60 1.18 -8.14
C ALA A 115 -2.29 1.44 -6.82
N GLY A 116 -1.83 0.77 -5.76
CA GLY A 116 -2.36 0.92 -4.40
C GLY A 116 -1.64 0.01 -3.42
N GLN A 117 -2.33 -0.34 -2.34
CA GLN A 117 -1.79 -1.15 -1.26
C GLN A 117 -2.72 -2.31 -0.91
N ILE A 118 -2.14 -3.39 -0.39
CA ILE A 118 -2.88 -4.46 0.27
C ILE A 118 -3.30 -3.96 1.66
N GLY A 119 -4.60 -4.01 1.94
CA GLY A 119 -5.19 -3.82 3.25
C GLY A 119 -5.40 -5.15 3.95
N ASP A 120 -6.62 -5.40 4.41
CA ASP A 120 -6.97 -6.64 5.10
C ASP A 120 -6.87 -7.86 4.18
N ILE A 121 -6.29 -8.94 4.70
CA ILE A 121 -6.22 -10.24 4.02
C ILE A 121 -7.05 -11.25 4.81
N ARG A 122 -7.92 -11.98 4.13
CA ARG A 122 -8.77 -13.03 4.70
C ARG A 122 -8.50 -14.35 3.98
N LYS A 123 -8.62 -15.46 4.70
CA LYS A 123 -8.57 -16.80 4.10
C LYS A 123 -9.98 -17.31 3.88
N LYS A 124 -10.30 -17.73 2.67
CA LYS A 124 -11.60 -18.28 2.29
C LYS A 124 -11.40 -19.44 1.33
N ASP A 125 -12.00 -20.59 1.64
CA ASP A 125 -11.98 -21.80 0.79
C ASP A 125 -10.57 -22.27 0.37
N GLY A 126 -9.57 -22.05 1.25
CA GLY A 126 -8.17 -22.40 0.96
C GLY A 126 -7.41 -21.41 0.07
N LEU A 127 -8.06 -20.30 -0.30
CA LEU A 127 -7.47 -19.18 -1.03
C LEU A 127 -7.35 -17.95 -0.11
N PHE A 128 -6.45 -17.05 -0.45
CA PHE A 128 -6.37 -15.74 0.18
C PHE A 128 -7.20 -14.72 -0.60
N GLU A 129 -7.83 -13.81 0.13
CA GLU A 129 -8.65 -12.72 -0.37
C GLU A 129 -8.08 -11.44 0.27
N ALA A 130 -7.36 -10.64 -0.51
CA ALA A 130 -6.85 -9.36 -0.06
C ALA A 130 -7.78 -8.23 -0.47
N VAL A 131 -7.97 -7.24 0.40
CA VAL A 131 -8.59 -5.97 0.03
C VAL A 131 -7.51 -5.08 -0.55
N LEU A 132 -7.73 -4.59 -1.76
CA LEU A 132 -6.87 -3.61 -2.38
C LEU A 132 -7.40 -2.20 -2.08
N THR A 133 -6.50 -1.30 -1.74
CA THR A 133 -6.85 0.06 -1.37
C THR A 133 -6.08 1.04 -2.24
N GLY A 134 -6.79 1.93 -2.93
CA GLY A 134 -6.18 2.93 -3.82
C GLY A 134 -5.42 4.01 -3.05
N PRO A 135 -4.63 4.84 -3.76
CA PRO A 135 -3.87 5.92 -3.15
C PRO A 135 -4.75 6.97 -2.46
N ALA A 136 -6.02 7.10 -2.87
CA ALA A 136 -6.98 8.03 -2.27
C ALA A 136 -7.28 7.70 -0.79
N SER A 137 -7.15 6.45 -0.36
CA SER A 137 -7.33 6.07 1.04
C SER A 137 -6.39 6.77 2.02
N LEU A 138 -5.24 7.25 1.55
CA LEU A 138 -4.35 8.06 2.38
C LEU A 138 -5.00 9.40 2.78
N LEU A 139 -5.90 9.92 1.95
CA LEU A 139 -6.65 11.15 2.22
C LEU A 139 -7.82 10.93 3.19
N GLU A 140 -8.31 9.71 3.31
CA GLU A 140 -9.38 9.32 4.25
C GLU A 140 -8.85 9.14 5.68
N ARG A 141 -7.52 9.01 5.83
CA ARG A 141 -6.92 9.00 7.16
C ARG A 141 -7.21 10.33 7.85
N SER A 142 -7.87 10.25 9.00
CA SER A 142 -8.08 11.41 9.86
C SER A 142 -6.73 11.96 10.31
N THR A 143 -6.24 12.93 9.56
CA THR A 143 -5.00 13.64 9.83
C THR A 143 -5.39 14.92 10.55
N GLY A 144 -5.26 14.89 11.87
CA GLY A 144 -5.67 15.99 12.72
C GLY A 144 -5.06 15.88 14.10
N ARG A 145 -4.91 17.02 14.78
CA ARG A 145 -4.48 17.04 16.18
C ARG A 145 -5.68 16.76 17.07
N VAL A 146 -5.50 15.86 18.02
CA VAL A 146 -6.47 15.68 19.11
C VAL A 146 -6.24 16.81 20.10
N PHE A 147 -7.19 17.73 20.21
CA PHE A 147 -7.19 18.73 21.29
C PHE A 147 -7.56 18.01 22.59
N SER A 148 -6.54 17.67 23.39
CA SER A 148 -6.72 17.00 24.69
C SER A 148 -5.89 17.68 25.78
N ARG A 149 -6.20 17.39 27.05
CA ARG A 149 -5.38 17.84 28.19
C ARG A 149 -4.01 17.17 28.27
N LEU A 150 -3.80 16.09 27.53
CA LEU A 150 -2.53 15.37 27.45
C LEU A 150 -1.74 15.80 26.21
N CYS A 151 -0.42 15.75 26.32
CA CYS A 151 0.49 15.96 25.22
C CYS A 151 0.30 14.87 24.16
N ASP A 152 0.12 15.28 22.90
CA ASP A 152 0.02 14.36 21.76
C ASP A 152 1.41 13.98 21.18
N ALA A 153 2.49 14.56 21.71
CA ALA A 153 3.87 14.27 21.32
C ALA A 153 4.40 13.01 21.99
N SER A 154 5.15 12.21 21.23
CA SER A 154 5.91 11.08 21.79
C SER A 154 7.16 11.61 22.49
N PHE A 155 7.51 11.04 23.64
CA PHE A 155 8.73 11.42 24.35
C PHE A 155 9.95 11.17 23.47
N GLY A 156 10.74 12.21 23.20
CA GLY A 156 11.88 12.11 22.29
C GLY A 156 11.60 12.40 20.81
N ASP A 157 10.34 12.63 20.41
CA ASP A 157 10.04 12.98 19.03
C ASP A 157 10.45 14.42 18.69
N ALA A 158 10.45 14.75 17.40
CA ALA A 158 10.80 16.09 16.92
C ALA A 158 9.86 17.19 17.46
N ARG A 159 8.63 16.85 17.88
CA ARG A 159 7.66 17.82 18.41
C ARG A 159 7.87 18.08 19.90
N CYS A 160 8.36 17.08 20.63
CA CYS A 160 8.79 17.12 22.02
C CYS A 160 10.15 17.83 22.15
N GLY A 161 11.10 17.52 21.26
CA GLY A 161 12.40 18.20 21.20
C GLY A 161 13.40 17.82 22.31
N LEU A 162 13.00 16.98 23.26
CA LEU A 162 13.91 16.39 24.25
C LEU A 162 14.65 15.21 23.64
N ASN A 163 15.90 14.98 24.05
CA ASN A 163 16.60 13.75 23.73
C ASN A 163 16.42 12.75 24.89
N PRO A 164 15.80 11.57 24.67
CA PRO A 164 15.61 10.57 25.73
C PRO A 164 16.92 10.12 26.40
N ALA A 165 18.06 10.23 25.69
CA ALA A 165 19.37 9.88 26.22
C ALA A 165 19.87 10.84 27.33
N ASP A 166 19.29 12.04 27.45
CA ASP A 166 19.66 13.00 28.50
C ASP A 166 19.01 12.65 29.86
N PHE A 167 18.17 11.61 29.90
CA PHE A 167 17.43 11.17 31.07
C PHE A 167 17.79 9.74 31.47
N PRO A 168 17.55 9.33 32.75
CA PRO A 168 17.80 7.98 33.19
C PRO A 168 17.09 6.94 32.30
N PRO A 169 17.73 5.79 32.00
CA PRO A 169 17.10 4.74 31.21
C PRO A 169 15.82 4.24 31.89
N GLY A 170 14.74 4.14 31.13
CA GLY A 170 13.40 3.81 31.63
C GLY A 170 12.55 5.01 32.04
N THR A 171 13.01 6.24 31.80
CA THR A 171 12.17 7.44 31.97
C THR A 171 10.98 7.38 31.03
N ASP A 172 9.77 7.34 31.60
CA ASP A 172 8.51 7.42 30.85
C ASP A 172 7.84 8.77 31.08
N CYS A 173 7.22 9.31 30.03
CA CYS A 173 6.56 10.62 30.08
C CYS A 173 5.07 10.42 30.35
N PRO A 174 4.52 10.93 31.47
CA PRO A 174 3.09 10.88 31.77
C PRO A 174 2.21 11.71 30.82
N ARG A 175 2.83 12.43 29.85
CA ARG A 175 2.19 13.33 28.89
C ARG A 175 1.31 14.42 29.51
N SER A 176 1.46 14.72 30.80
CA SER A 176 0.73 15.81 31.46
C SER A 176 1.51 17.12 31.39
N TRP A 177 0.81 18.26 31.52
CA TRP A 177 1.46 19.57 31.63
C TRP A 177 2.46 19.63 32.77
N LYS A 178 2.10 19.07 33.94
CA LYS A 178 2.97 19.00 35.13
C LYS A 178 4.25 18.20 34.84
N ALA A 179 4.18 17.15 34.04
CA ALA A 179 5.37 16.42 33.63
C ALA A 179 6.27 17.27 32.73
N CYS A 180 5.70 17.99 31.75
CA CYS A 180 6.47 18.90 30.90
C CYS A 180 7.10 20.06 31.69
N GLN A 181 6.48 20.52 32.78
CA GLN A 181 7.12 21.43 33.72
C GLN A 181 8.35 20.78 34.40
N GLY A 182 8.23 19.53 34.84
CA GLY A 182 9.33 18.76 35.42
C GLY A 182 10.51 18.53 34.46
N PHE A 183 10.23 18.36 33.17
CA PHE A 183 11.23 18.25 32.11
C PHE A 183 11.72 19.61 31.56
N ALA A 184 11.26 20.74 32.13
CA ALA A 184 11.53 22.08 31.61
C ALA A 184 11.19 22.26 30.11
N ASN A 185 10.15 21.57 29.63
CA ASN A 185 9.78 21.46 28.21
C ASN A 185 8.36 21.97 27.91
N THR A 186 7.87 22.95 28.68
CA THR A 186 6.50 23.48 28.55
C THR A 186 6.24 24.16 27.20
N LEU A 187 7.26 24.77 26.59
CA LEU A 187 7.16 25.41 25.27
C LEU A 187 6.82 24.43 24.14
N ASN A 188 7.21 23.16 24.29
CA ASN A 188 6.95 22.10 23.31
C ASN A 188 5.75 21.22 23.69
N PHE A 189 5.04 21.55 24.78
CA PHE A 189 3.82 20.82 25.14
C PHE A 189 2.76 20.99 24.06
N ARG A 190 2.20 19.86 23.62
CA ARG A 190 1.23 19.83 22.53
C ARG A 190 -0.20 19.53 22.97
N GLY A 191 -0.43 19.41 24.28
CA GLY A 191 -1.78 19.37 24.85
C GLY A 191 -2.32 20.77 25.11
N PHE A 192 -3.56 20.85 25.60
CA PHE A 192 -4.17 22.08 26.08
C PHE A 192 -4.08 22.12 27.62
N PRO A 193 -3.41 23.12 28.21
CA PRO A 193 -3.25 23.24 29.66
C PRO A 193 -4.57 23.52 30.40
#